data_AF-A0A9E7GYE1-F1
#
_entry.id   AF-A0A9E7GYE1-F1
#
_cell.length_a   1.000
_cell.length_b   1.000
_cell.length_c   1.000
_cell.angle_alpha   90.00
_cell.angle_beta   90.00
_cell.angle_gamma   90.00
#
_symmetry.space_group_name_H-M   'P 1'
#
loop_
_entity.id
_entity.type
_entity.pdbx_description
1 polymer ?
#
loop_
_entity_poly.entity_id
_entity_poly.type
_entity_poly.pdbx_seq_one_letter_code
_entity_poly.pdbx_strand_id
1 'polypeptide(L)'
;MGDFNLALVIVAVVVCVLVLLVNVYLLVNYQHPDDVNQAYFPKLVVVLGLSVAAVSILMLPADVANRQACQHAIYSGACTLTLPMKDLWLVVYVADAVLVFLVIPFAMFYYEGDQDKTIGKRLKSALLWVLTSAFVCGLVLGILYGLVGKVDFTVRHLSSSATSFPSSWSTFSSSQPCIGSTNHLCDAYGAPASSETTWTMQTTFPEYVVALATIVGSVLFTIFGGVGIACLPLSLIFSFIQRPKAVITRSQYIKEATELGKKAGGLKKAIEALHQEERSGSKGRKWRKNVKAAEKELLLLEDDMKALEEMYPQGEKAETLWALTVLGYLGKLVLGIIGLIVSVAWVAHIIIYLLISPPISPFLNEVFIKLDNVWGLLGTAAFAFFCFYLLVAVIAGEMMLGLKLVFITIHPMKWGGTLMNSFLFNVGLILLCSISVIQFCATAFAYYSQATAAQEIFGHTLQSLRGIKYLYKYNVFQYGFVILAIITLICYAAFVSLWDGKRENQVAGSNFQEMIFDLFSQVKFPESWCDRVGCVRGSPCRCPSWSGRSRWYSLACVFAVLDMIKATAV
;
A
#
# COMPACT_ATOMS: atom_id res chain seq x y z
N MET A 1 -29.67 19.22 3.85
CA MET A 1 -29.53 18.00 3.02
C MET A 1 -28.63 18.21 1.79
N GLY A 2 -27.94 19.34 1.62
CA GLY A 2 -26.95 19.56 0.56
C GLY A 2 -25.48 19.46 0.99
N ASP A 3 -25.20 19.46 2.30
CA ASP A 3 -23.85 19.74 2.81
C ASP A 3 -22.94 18.51 2.90
N PHE A 4 -23.50 17.30 3.04
CA PHE A 4 -22.73 16.07 3.23
C PHE A 4 -21.89 15.69 2.00
N ASN A 5 -22.41 15.95 0.79
CA ASN A 5 -21.71 15.62 -0.46
C ASN A 5 -20.62 16.65 -0.78
N LEU A 6 -20.84 17.93 -0.49
CA LEU A 6 -19.79 18.95 -0.58
C LEU A 6 -18.65 18.65 0.39
N ALA A 7 -18.97 18.24 1.62
CA ALA A 7 -17.97 17.82 2.60
C ALA A 7 -17.15 16.62 2.09
N LEU A 8 -17.78 15.61 1.48
CA LEU A 8 -17.09 14.44 0.93
C LEU A 8 -16.15 14.80 -0.24
N VAL A 9 -16.55 15.74 -1.11
CA VAL A 9 -15.69 16.27 -2.18
C VAL A 9 -14.50 17.04 -1.59
N ILE A 10 -14.73 17.90 -0.60
CA ILE A 10 -13.65 18.65 0.07
C ILE A 10 -12.66 17.69 0.73
N VAL A 11 -13.17 16.68 1.46
CA VAL A 11 -12.33 15.65 2.09
C VAL A 11 -11.53 14.88 1.04
N ALA A 12 -12.14 14.48 -0.08
CA ALA A 12 -11.43 13.79 -1.16
C ALA A 12 -10.28 14.65 -1.74
N VAL A 13 -10.52 15.94 -1.98
CA VAL A 13 -9.49 16.86 -2.49
C VAL A 13 -8.36 17.06 -1.45
N VAL A 14 -8.71 17.31 -0.19
CA VAL A 14 -7.74 17.49 0.90
C VAL A 14 -6.88 16.24 1.07
N VAL A 15 -7.49 15.05 1.09
CA VAL A 15 -6.77 13.77 1.20
C VAL A 15 -5.84 13.56 0.01
N CYS A 16 -6.27 13.86 -1.22
CA CYS A 16 -5.40 13.76 -2.39
C CYS A 16 -4.18 14.70 -2.30
N VAL A 17 -4.39 15.95 -1.82
CA VAL A 17 -3.29 16.90 -1.61
C VAL A 17 -2.34 16.41 -0.51
N LEU A 18 -2.85 15.90 0.60
CA LEU A 18 -2.04 15.34 1.69
C LEU A 18 -1.22 14.14 1.20
N VAL A 19 -1.82 13.22 0.44
CA VAL A 19 -1.13 12.08 -0.16
C VAL A 19 0.00 12.55 -1.08
N LEU A 20 -0.24 13.55 -1.93
CA LEU A 20 0.81 14.12 -2.79
C LEU A 20 1.97 14.70 -1.97
N LEU A 21 1.67 15.49 -0.92
CA LEU A 21 2.70 16.07 -0.05
C LEU A 21 3.52 15.00 0.67
N VAL A 22 2.86 13.96 1.18
CA VAL A 22 3.52 12.81 1.79
C VAL A 22 4.42 12.11 0.79
N ASN A 23 3.97 11.87 -0.44
CA ASN A 23 4.78 11.19 -1.46
C ASN A 23 5.97 12.02 -1.94
N VAL A 24 5.84 13.35 -2.01
CA VAL A 24 6.98 14.25 -2.24
C VAL A 24 7.98 14.14 -1.07
N TYR A 25 7.50 14.11 0.17
CA TYR A 25 8.36 13.90 1.33
C TYR A 25 9.09 12.55 1.27
N LEU A 26 8.40 11.46 0.91
CA LEU A 26 9.02 10.15 0.75
C LEU A 26 10.13 10.18 -0.30
N LEU A 27 9.85 10.76 -1.48
CA LEU A 27 10.85 10.90 -2.54
C LEU A 27 12.10 11.65 -2.04
N VAL A 28 11.92 12.80 -1.39
CA VAL A 28 13.04 13.66 -0.95
C VAL A 28 13.95 12.94 0.04
N ASN A 29 13.39 12.08 0.89
CA ASN A 29 14.15 11.39 1.93
C ASN A 29 14.75 10.07 1.48
N TYR A 30 14.15 9.36 0.52
CA TYR A 30 14.65 8.07 0.06
C TYR A 30 15.55 8.17 -1.18
N GLN A 31 15.49 9.27 -1.93
CA GLN A 31 16.36 9.47 -3.09
C GLN A 31 17.84 9.49 -2.71
N HIS A 32 18.69 9.00 -3.60
CA HIS A 32 20.15 9.07 -3.47
C HIS A 32 20.65 10.53 -3.59
N PRO A 33 21.71 10.96 -2.87
CA PRO A 33 22.27 12.30 -2.96
C PRO A 33 22.69 12.71 -4.37
N ASP A 34 23.21 11.76 -5.16
CA ASP A 34 23.62 12.00 -6.56
C ASP A 34 22.44 12.42 -7.45
N ASP A 35 21.22 12.01 -7.10
CA ASP A 35 20.01 12.29 -7.85
C ASP A 35 19.33 13.60 -7.43
N VAL A 36 19.74 14.28 -6.34
CA VAL A 36 18.98 15.40 -5.72
C VAL A 36 18.64 16.53 -6.70
N ASN A 37 19.58 16.94 -7.55
CA ASN A 37 19.40 18.01 -8.54
C ASN A 37 19.28 17.50 -9.98
N GLN A 38 19.08 16.18 -10.17
CA GLN A 38 18.99 15.55 -11.48
C GLN A 38 17.65 14.79 -11.62
N ALA A 39 17.37 14.29 -12.84
CA ALA A 39 16.27 13.35 -13.11
C ALA A 39 14.85 13.78 -12.65
N TYR A 40 14.42 15.01 -12.94
CA TYR A 40 13.08 15.51 -12.58
C TYR A 40 11.91 14.68 -13.15
N PHE A 41 12.05 14.13 -14.35
CA PHE A 41 10.97 13.34 -14.97
C PHE A 41 10.70 12.02 -14.23
N PRO A 42 11.70 11.14 -13.99
CA PRO A 42 11.54 9.98 -13.11
C PRO A 42 10.95 10.30 -11.72
N LYS A 43 11.39 11.40 -11.11
CA LYS A 43 10.86 11.85 -9.80
C LYS A 43 9.37 12.14 -9.84
N LEU A 44 8.90 12.80 -10.88
CA LEU A 44 7.47 13.07 -11.08
C LEU A 44 6.69 11.76 -11.22
N VAL A 45 7.21 10.81 -12.00
CA VAL A 45 6.58 9.49 -12.18
C VAL A 45 6.51 8.71 -10.87
N VAL A 46 7.56 8.75 -10.06
CA VAL A 46 7.58 8.14 -8.72
C VAL A 46 6.49 8.73 -7.81
N VAL A 47 6.41 10.06 -7.70
CA VAL A 47 5.42 10.72 -6.82
C VAL A 47 4.01 10.44 -7.31
N LEU A 48 3.79 10.47 -8.63
CA LEU A 48 2.50 10.19 -9.23
C LEU A 48 2.10 8.73 -9.01
N GLY A 49 3.00 7.76 -9.22
CA GLY A 49 2.75 6.35 -8.98
C GLY A 49 2.40 6.03 -7.53
N LEU A 50 3.18 6.51 -6.56
CA LEU A 50 2.83 6.34 -5.14
C LEU A 50 1.51 7.01 -4.77
N SER A 51 1.18 8.14 -5.41
CA SER A 51 -0.08 8.86 -5.16
C SER A 51 -1.27 8.10 -5.70
N VAL A 52 -1.17 7.55 -6.91
CA VAL A 52 -2.23 6.71 -7.48
C VAL A 52 -2.45 5.45 -6.64
N ALA A 53 -1.39 4.79 -6.18
CA ALA A 53 -1.49 3.61 -5.31
C ALA A 53 -2.18 3.91 -3.97
N ALA A 54 -1.87 5.04 -3.34
CA ALA A 54 -2.47 5.42 -2.06
C ALA A 54 -3.92 5.92 -2.22
N VAL A 55 -4.18 6.75 -3.24
CA VAL A 55 -5.53 7.27 -3.51
C VAL A 55 -6.47 6.15 -3.93
N SER A 56 -6.03 5.20 -4.75
CA SER A 56 -6.87 4.08 -5.22
C SER A 56 -7.40 3.24 -4.05
N ILE A 57 -6.62 3.06 -2.98
CA ILE A 57 -7.05 2.34 -1.78
C ILE A 57 -7.96 3.19 -0.89
N LEU A 58 -7.68 4.49 -0.75
CA LEU A 58 -8.55 5.41 -0.03
C LEU A 58 -9.87 5.71 -0.78
N MET A 59 -9.95 5.34 -2.05
CA MET A 59 -11.17 5.42 -2.84
C MET A 59 -12.22 4.37 -2.41
N LEU A 60 -11.82 3.22 -1.86
CA LEU A 60 -12.75 2.22 -1.29
C LEU A 60 -13.63 2.78 -0.16
N PRO A 61 -13.08 3.32 0.94
CA PRO A 61 -13.88 3.93 2.00
C PRO A 61 -14.66 5.16 1.50
N ALA A 62 -14.13 5.90 0.52
CA ALA A 62 -14.84 7.00 -0.12
C ALA A 62 -16.08 6.50 -0.89
N ASP A 63 -16.01 5.35 -1.56
CA ASP A 63 -17.15 4.71 -2.26
C ASP A 63 -18.22 4.26 -1.24
N VAL A 64 -17.81 3.68 -0.11
CA VAL A 64 -18.74 3.34 0.99
C VAL A 64 -19.43 4.59 1.54
N ALA A 65 -18.68 5.66 1.80
CA ALA A 65 -19.22 6.93 2.30
C ALA A 65 -20.16 7.60 1.27
N ASN A 66 -19.82 7.55 -0.02
CA ASN A 66 -20.65 8.07 -1.11
C ASN A 66 -21.97 7.30 -1.24
N ARG A 67 -21.95 5.96 -1.07
CA ARG A 67 -23.17 5.14 -1.00
C ARG A 67 -24.00 5.49 0.24
N GLN A 68 -23.36 5.64 1.40
CA GLN A 68 -24.04 5.99 2.65
C GLN A 68 -24.77 7.34 2.56
N ALA A 69 -24.17 8.31 1.86
CA ALA A 69 -24.81 9.61 1.58
C ALA A 69 -26.17 9.50 0.86
N CYS A 70 -26.40 8.41 0.12
CA CYS A 70 -27.65 8.14 -0.60
C CYS A 70 -28.63 7.23 0.13
N GLN A 71 -28.36 6.81 1.37
CA GLN A 71 -29.22 5.82 2.07
C GLN A 71 -30.68 6.27 2.25
N HIS A 72 -30.93 7.59 2.26
CA HIS A 72 -32.28 8.15 2.40
C HIS A 72 -32.95 8.53 1.07
N ALA A 73 -32.31 8.26 -0.07
CA ALA A 73 -32.91 8.53 -1.37
C ALA A 73 -33.95 7.45 -1.72
N ILE A 74 -35.17 7.89 -2.06
CA ILE A 74 -36.35 7.03 -2.30
C ILE A 74 -36.15 6.11 -3.54
N TYR A 75 -35.25 6.48 -4.46
CA TYR A 75 -34.81 5.62 -5.56
C TYR A 75 -33.39 5.98 -6.00
N SER A 76 -32.66 5.03 -6.59
CA SER A 76 -31.24 5.16 -6.98
C SER A 76 -30.94 6.30 -7.95
N GLY A 77 -31.92 6.77 -8.73
CA GLY A 77 -31.80 7.91 -9.63
C GLY A 77 -32.05 9.29 -8.99
N ALA A 78 -32.52 9.35 -7.73
CA ALA A 78 -32.76 10.62 -7.03
C ALA A 78 -31.48 11.21 -6.42
N CYS A 79 -30.40 10.43 -6.33
CA CYS A 79 -29.13 10.88 -5.76
C CYS A 79 -28.29 11.63 -6.80
N THR A 80 -28.81 12.77 -7.27
CA THR A 80 -28.25 13.59 -8.37
C THR A 80 -26.94 14.30 -8.03
N LEU A 81 -26.49 14.25 -6.78
CA LEU A 81 -25.30 14.96 -6.27
C LEU A 81 -24.20 14.02 -5.73
N THR A 82 -24.12 12.79 -6.24
CA THR A 82 -23.05 11.83 -5.89
C THR A 82 -21.87 11.88 -6.84
N LEU A 83 -20.72 11.46 -6.34
CA LEU A 83 -19.55 11.21 -7.16
C LEU A 83 -19.81 10.00 -8.09
N PRO A 84 -19.48 10.09 -9.39
CA PRO A 84 -19.62 8.98 -10.32
C PRO A 84 -18.53 7.93 -10.06
N MET A 85 -18.70 7.12 -9.02
CA MET A 85 -17.67 6.19 -8.54
C MET A 85 -17.27 5.15 -9.59
N LYS A 86 -18.21 4.67 -10.42
CA LYS A 86 -17.90 3.74 -11.52
C LYS A 86 -16.90 4.34 -12.52
N ASP A 87 -17.13 5.58 -12.94
CA ASP A 87 -16.26 6.28 -13.89
C ASP A 87 -14.91 6.60 -13.26
N LEU A 88 -14.91 7.03 -11.99
CA LEU A 88 -13.67 7.28 -11.24
C LEU A 88 -12.83 6.01 -11.09
N TRP A 89 -13.45 4.85 -10.82
CA TRP A 89 -12.77 3.57 -10.70
C TRP A 89 -12.13 3.18 -12.04
N LEU A 90 -12.87 3.32 -13.13
CA LEU A 90 -12.36 3.07 -14.48
C LEU A 90 -11.18 4.00 -14.83
N VAL A 91 -11.28 5.29 -14.52
CA VAL A 91 -10.18 6.25 -14.74
C VAL A 91 -8.93 5.85 -13.97
N VAL A 92 -9.08 5.48 -12.69
CA VAL A 92 -7.94 5.05 -11.85
C VAL A 92 -7.31 3.76 -12.39
N TYR A 93 -8.09 2.78 -12.85
CA TYR A 93 -7.53 1.55 -13.42
C TYR A 93 -6.83 1.78 -14.76
N VAL A 94 -7.39 2.63 -15.61
CA VAL A 94 -6.72 3.00 -16.88
C VAL A 94 -5.43 3.75 -16.58
N ALA A 95 -5.45 4.69 -15.62
CA ALA A 95 -4.25 5.41 -15.20
C ALA A 95 -3.19 4.46 -14.64
N ASP A 96 -3.58 3.51 -13.79
CA ASP A 96 -2.68 2.52 -13.21
C ASP A 96 -2.06 1.60 -14.29
N ALA A 97 -2.88 1.06 -15.20
CA ALA A 97 -2.40 0.25 -16.31
C ALA A 97 -1.42 1.04 -17.22
N VAL A 98 -1.73 2.30 -17.53
CA VAL A 98 -0.84 3.17 -18.30
C VAL A 98 0.46 3.46 -17.56
N LEU A 99 0.39 3.68 -16.24
CA LEU A 99 1.57 3.92 -15.42
C LEU A 99 2.50 2.70 -15.39
N VAL A 100 1.96 1.53 -15.09
CA VAL A 100 2.74 0.29 -14.94
C VAL A 100 3.31 -0.18 -16.28
N PHE A 101 2.52 -0.20 -17.36
CA PHE A 101 2.95 -0.81 -18.62
C PHE A 101 3.65 0.16 -19.59
N LEU A 102 3.45 1.47 -19.46
CA LEU A 102 3.99 2.46 -20.39
C LEU A 102 4.90 3.48 -19.69
N VAL A 103 4.38 4.22 -18.71
CA VAL A 103 5.09 5.40 -18.15
C VAL A 103 6.29 5.00 -17.30
N ILE A 104 6.16 3.99 -16.44
CA ILE A 104 7.26 3.51 -15.59
C ILE A 104 8.38 2.87 -16.42
N PRO A 105 8.11 1.93 -17.35
CA PRO A 105 9.14 1.43 -18.26
C PRO A 105 9.79 2.54 -19.09
N PHE A 106 9.00 3.51 -19.56
CA PHE A 106 9.55 4.68 -20.24
C PHE A 106 10.48 5.49 -19.33
N ALA A 107 10.11 5.75 -18.08
CA ALA A 107 10.92 6.47 -17.12
C ALA A 107 12.21 5.73 -16.78
N MET A 108 12.18 4.39 -16.68
CA MET A 108 13.36 3.55 -16.48
C MET A 108 14.31 3.63 -17.67
N PHE A 109 13.84 3.33 -18.89
CA PHE A 109 14.68 3.39 -20.10
C PHE A 109 15.18 4.79 -20.40
N TYR A 110 14.37 5.81 -20.09
CA TYR A 110 14.80 7.19 -20.15
C TYR A 110 15.92 7.42 -19.14
N TYR A 111 15.75 7.04 -17.87
CA TYR A 111 16.75 7.25 -16.83
C TYR A 111 18.08 6.53 -17.11
N GLU A 112 18.03 5.26 -17.53
CA GLU A 112 19.20 4.46 -17.94
C GLU A 112 19.84 4.96 -19.26
N GLY A 113 19.13 5.79 -20.00
CA GLY A 113 19.63 6.41 -21.22
C GLY A 113 20.88 7.24 -20.94
N ASP A 114 21.96 6.87 -21.65
CA ASP A 114 23.28 7.50 -21.64
C ASP A 114 23.21 9.03 -21.54
N GLN A 115 23.74 9.60 -20.45
CA GLN A 115 23.66 11.03 -20.15
C GLN A 115 24.45 11.88 -21.16
N ASP A 116 25.39 11.27 -21.88
CA ASP A 116 26.20 11.89 -22.92
C ASP A 116 25.43 12.15 -24.23
N LYS A 117 24.20 11.62 -24.36
CA LYS A 117 23.36 11.81 -25.54
C LYS A 117 22.44 13.03 -25.38
N THR A 118 22.30 13.80 -26.45
CA THR A 118 21.29 14.89 -26.54
C THR A 118 19.90 14.38 -26.16
N ILE A 119 19.13 15.21 -25.44
CA ILE A 119 17.78 14.90 -24.90
C ILE A 119 16.88 14.23 -25.95
N GLY A 120 16.87 14.73 -27.20
CA GLY A 120 16.05 14.15 -28.28
C GLY A 120 16.45 12.72 -28.69
N LYS A 121 17.74 12.39 -28.68
CA LYS A 121 18.22 11.01 -28.97
C LYS A 121 17.86 10.06 -27.83
N ARG A 122 17.95 10.53 -26.59
CA ARG A 122 17.54 9.78 -25.39
C ARG A 122 16.04 9.50 -25.39
N LEU A 123 15.22 10.52 -25.67
CA LEU A 123 13.77 10.39 -25.80
C LEU A 123 13.38 9.41 -26.90
N LYS A 124 13.99 9.52 -28.09
CA LYS A 124 13.74 8.61 -29.20
C LYS A 124 14.12 7.16 -28.87
N SER A 125 15.28 6.97 -28.21
CA SER A 125 15.73 5.65 -27.78
C SER A 125 14.76 5.03 -26.78
N ALA A 126 14.39 5.78 -25.73
CA ALA A 126 13.45 5.32 -24.71
C ALA A 126 12.08 4.99 -25.32
N LEU A 127 11.53 5.86 -26.18
CA LEU A 127 10.27 5.62 -26.88
C LEU A 127 10.33 4.36 -27.76
N LEU A 128 11.44 4.11 -28.45
CA LEU A 128 11.59 2.92 -29.28
C LEU A 128 11.56 1.63 -28.45
N TRP A 129 12.25 1.62 -27.31
CA TRP A 129 12.24 0.48 -26.39
C TRP A 129 10.85 0.23 -25.80
N VAL A 130 10.17 1.29 -25.37
CA VAL A 130 8.81 1.20 -24.82
C VAL A 130 7.80 0.74 -25.88
N LEU A 131 7.88 1.26 -27.10
CA LEU A 131 7.00 0.83 -28.19
C LEU A 131 7.25 -0.65 -28.54
N THR A 132 8.51 -1.08 -28.53
CA THR A 132 8.86 -2.47 -28.76
C THR A 132 8.34 -3.37 -27.65
N SER A 133 8.52 -2.99 -26.37
CA SER A 133 8.00 -3.75 -25.24
C SER A 133 6.47 -3.75 -25.22
N ALA A 134 5.82 -2.62 -25.49
CA ALA A 134 4.37 -2.51 -25.56
C ALA A 134 3.79 -3.32 -26.71
N PHE A 135 4.46 -3.38 -27.87
CA PHE A 135 4.05 -4.22 -28.98
C PHE A 135 4.14 -5.70 -28.63
N VAL A 136 5.26 -6.14 -28.04
CA VAL A 136 5.45 -7.53 -27.61
C VAL A 136 4.42 -7.90 -26.54
N CYS A 137 4.26 -7.09 -25.50
CA CYS A 137 3.27 -7.31 -24.45
C CYS A 137 1.84 -7.29 -25.01
N GLY A 138 1.51 -6.34 -25.89
CA GLY A 138 0.20 -6.23 -26.52
C GLY A 138 -0.14 -7.42 -27.42
N LEU A 139 0.84 -7.95 -28.17
CA LEU A 139 0.67 -9.14 -28.98
C LEU A 139 0.41 -10.37 -28.11
N VAL A 140 1.21 -10.56 -27.05
CA VAL A 140 1.02 -11.66 -26.09
C VAL A 140 -0.35 -11.56 -25.41
N LEU A 141 -0.73 -10.38 -24.91
CA LEU A 141 -2.03 -10.14 -24.29
C LEU A 141 -3.19 -10.33 -25.27
N GLY A 142 -3.04 -9.92 -26.53
CA GLY A 142 -4.04 -10.10 -27.58
C GLY A 142 -4.28 -11.56 -27.93
N ILE A 143 -3.22 -12.37 -28.03
CA ILE A 143 -3.33 -13.82 -28.23
C ILE A 143 -4.04 -14.46 -27.02
N LEU A 144 -3.62 -14.10 -25.80
CA LEU A 144 -4.24 -14.61 -24.57
C LEU A 144 -5.72 -14.24 -24.47
N TYR A 145 -6.08 -13.01 -24.84
CA TYR A 145 -7.46 -12.54 -24.90
C TYR A 145 -8.30 -13.34 -25.90
N GLY A 146 -7.78 -13.61 -27.10
CA GLY A 146 -8.48 -14.41 -28.10
C GLY A 146 -8.73 -15.86 -27.66
N LEU A 147 -7.84 -16.43 -26.85
CA LEU A 147 -7.94 -17.81 -26.38
C LEU A 147 -8.76 -17.96 -25.08
N VAL A 148 -8.58 -17.07 -24.11
CA VAL A 148 -9.05 -17.23 -22.71
C VAL A 148 -9.85 -16.01 -22.21
N GLY A 149 -10.12 -14.99 -23.04
CA GLY A 149 -10.88 -13.79 -22.68
C GLY A 149 -12.40 -13.98 -22.53
N LYS A 150 -12.84 -15.17 -22.15
CA LYS A 150 -14.26 -15.49 -21.90
C LYS A 150 -14.51 -15.59 -20.39
N VAL A 151 -15.67 -15.11 -19.96
CA VAL A 151 -16.15 -15.19 -18.58
C VAL A 151 -17.33 -16.15 -18.52
N ASP A 152 -17.30 -17.05 -17.55
CA ASP A 152 -18.30 -18.10 -17.34
C ASP A 152 -19.08 -17.83 -16.04
N PHE A 153 -20.22 -17.18 -16.16
CA PHE A 153 -21.14 -16.93 -15.06
C PHE A 153 -21.95 -18.18 -14.73
N THR A 154 -22.07 -18.50 -13.44
CA THR A 154 -22.98 -19.55 -12.98
C THR A 154 -24.36 -18.90 -12.82
N VAL A 155 -25.30 -19.24 -13.69
CA VAL A 155 -26.68 -18.70 -13.67
C VAL A 155 -27.68 -19.83 -13.45
N ARG A 156 -28.80 -19.52 -12.80
CA ARG A 156 -29.94 -20.44 -12.76
C ARG A 156 -30.88 -20.09 -13.89
N HIS A 157 -31.11 -21.04 -14.79
CA HIS A 157 -32.05 -20.84 -15.86
C HIS A 157 -33.47 -20.97 -15.28
N LEU A 158 -34.17 -19.84 -15.18
CA LEU A 158 -35.57 -19.80 -14.74
C LEU A 158 -36.43 -19.79 -15.99
N SER A 159 -37.41 -20.69 -16.05
CA SER A 159 -38.36 -20.75 -17.17
C SER A 159 -39.76 -20.52 -16.63
N SER A 160 -40.31 -19.32 -16.85
CA SER A 160 -41.72 -19.05 -16.58
C SER A 160 -42.54 -19.26 -17.85
N SER A 161 -43.75 -19.83 -17.70
CA SER A 161 -44.74 -19.84 -18.77
C SER A 161 -45.56 -18.55 -18.71
N ALA A 162 -45.80 -17.93 -19.86
CA ALA A 162 -46.74 -16.83 -19.97
C ALA A 162 -48.14 -17.40 -20.18
N THR A 163 -49.10 -16.97 -19.36
CA THR A 163 -50.53 -17.25 -19.57
C THR A 163 -51.22 -16.00 -20.11
N SER A 164 -52.24 -16.18 -20.95
CA SER A 164 -53.04 -15.05 -21.43
C SER A 164 -53.71 -14.35 -20.26
N PHE A 165 -53.62 -13.02 -20.24
CA PHE A 165 -54.27 -12.20 -19.23
C PHE A 165 -55.79 -12.46 -19.25
N PRO A 166 -56.41 -12.93 -18.15
CA PRO A 166 -57.82 -13.29 -18.17
C PRO A 166 -58.69 -12.04 -18.28
N SER A 167 -59.79 -12.15 -19.01
CA SER A 167 -60.79 -11.07 -19.20
C SER A 167 -61.70 -10.86 -17.99
N SER A 168 -61.57 -11.68 -16.94
CA SER A 168 -62.37 -11.61 -15.71
C SER A 168 -61.46 -11.58 -14.48
N TRP A 169 -61.60 -10.54 -13.66
CA TRP A 169 -60.81 -10.29 -12.45
C TRP A 169 -61.33 -11.01 -11.18
N SER A 170 -62.31 -11.89 -11.32
CA SER A 170 -62.98 -12.56 -10.18
C SER A 170 -62.10 -13.53 -9.40
N THR A 171 -60.95 -13.91 -9.95
CA THR A 171 -60.06 -14.96 -9.40
C THR A 171 -58.79 -14.41 -8.77
N PHE A 172 -58.51 -13.10 -8.91
CA PHE A 172 -57.34 -12.45 -8.35
C PHE A 172 -57.71 -11.64 -7.12
N SER A 173 -57.43 -12.19 -5.94
CA SER A 173 -57.43 -11.47 -4.67
C SER A 173 -56.00 -11.24 -4.21
N SER A 174 -55.76 -10.30 -3.28
CA SER A 174 -54.43 -10.14 -2.66
C SER A 174 -53.95 -11.42 -1.93
N SER A 175 -54.87 -12.35 -1.67
CA SER A 175 -54.66 -13.62 -1.00
C SER A 175 -54.47 -14.81 -1.94
N GLN A 176 -54.46 -14.62 -3.27
CA GLN A 176 -54.25 -15.70 -4.25
C GLN A 176 -53.14 -15.35 -5.25
N PRO A 177 -52.27 -16.30 -5.62
CA PRO A 177 -51.23 -16.08 -6.62
C PRO A 177 -51.86 -15.71 -7.98
N CYS A 178 -51.21 -14.82 -8.72
CA CYS A 178 -51.68 -14.35 -10.02
C CYS A 178 -51.65 -15.45 -11.10
N ILE A 179 -50.88 -16.53 -10.93
CA ILE A 179 -50.76 -17.65 -11.86
C ILE A 179 -50.40 -18.92 -11.07
N GLY A 180 -51.18 -20.00 -11.20
CA GLY A 180 -50.89 -21.33 -10.61
C GLY A 180 -51.57 -21.61 -9.25
N SER A 181 -51.60 -22.88 -8.84
CA SER A 181 -52.30 -23.38 -7.63
C SER A 181 -51.36 -23.68 -6.44
N THR A 182 -50.12 -23.22 -6.48
CA THR A 182 -49.13 -23.48 -5.44
C THR A 182 -48.68 -22.18 -4.77
N ASN A 183 -48.36 -22.29 -3.47
CA ASN A 183 -47.88 -21.27 -2.53
C ASN A 183 -47.06 -20.16 -3.20
N HIS A 184 -47.13 -18.93 -2.66
CA HIS A 184 -46.48 -17.66 -3.04
C HIS A 184 -44.93 -17.68 -3.23
N LEU A 185 -44.40 -18.68 -3.90
CA LEU A 185 -42.99 -18.90 -4.12
C LEU A 185 -42.74 -18.65 -5.60
N CYS A 186 -41.94 -17.63 -5.90
CA CYS A 186 -41.43 -17.44 -7.25
C CYS A 186 -40.68 -18.71 -7.68
N ASP A 187 -40.70 -19.06 -8.97
CA ASP A 187 -40.00 -20.22 -9.55
C ASP A 187 -38.51 -20.27 -9.14
N ALA A 188 -37.91 -19.10 -8.89
CA ALA A 188 -36.57 -18.93 -8.32
C ALA A 188 -36.32 -19.66 -6.98
N TYR A 189 -37.35 -19.84 -6.14
CA TYR A 189 -37.25 -20.55 -4.86
C TYR A 189 -37.45 -22.07 -4.99
N GLY A 190 -38.07 -22.54 -6.09
CA GLY A 190 -38.35 -23.96 -6.34
C GLY A 190 -37.37 -24.65 -7.30
N ALA A 191 -36.52 -23.90 -7.99
CA ALA A 191 -35.60 -24.43 -8.98
C ALA A 191 -34.57 -25.41 -8.37
N PRO A 192 -34.48 -26.67 -8.85
CA PRO A 192 -33.53 -27.65 -8.35
C PRO A 192 -32.08 -27.27 -8.71
N ALA A 193 -31.09 -27.78 -7.98
CA ALA A 193 -29.67 -27.53 -8.25
C ALA A 193 -29.22 -27.91 -9.68
N SER A 194 -29.97 -28.78 -10.35
CA SER A 194 -29.77 -29.15 -11.76
C SER A 194 -30.12 -28.05 -12.78
N SER A 195 -30.76 -26.95 -12.35
CA SER A 195 -31.05 -25.76 -13.17
C SER A 195 -29.87 -24.80 -13.30
N GLU A 196 -28.76 -25.08 -12.61
CA GLU A 196 -27.52 -24.31 -12.73
C GLU A 196 -26.87 -24.56 -14.09
N THR A 197 -26.78 -23.50 -14.90
CA THR A 197 -26.16 -23.50 -16.21
C THR A 197 -25.07 -22.43 -16.27
N THR A 198 -24.14 -22.58 -17.21
CA THR A 198 -23.06 -21.62 -17.42
C THR A 198 -23.43 -20.66 -18.55
N TRP A 199 -23.49 -19.37 -18.25
CA TRP A 199 -23.66 -18.33 -19.26
C TRP A 199 -22.31 -17.72 -19.58
N THR A 200 -21.92 -17.77 -20.86
CA THR A 200 -20.59 -17.33 -21.31
C THR A 200 -20.68 -15.99 -22.03
N MET A 201 -19.91 -15.01 -21.59
CA MET A 201 -19.80 -13.69 -22.23
C MET A 201 -18.34 -13.35 -22.51
N GLN A 202 -18.08 -12.64 -23.61
CA GLN A 202 -16.75 -12.13 -23.92
C GLN A 202 -16.53 -10.80 -23.20
N THR A 203 -15.42 -10.67 -22.46
CA THR A 203 -15.09 -9.42 -21.75
C THR A 203 -14.54 -8.39 -22.71
N THR A 204 -14.57 -7.12 -22.33
CA THR A 204 -13.84 -6.10 -23.09
C THR A 204 -12.33 -6.30 -22.92
N PHE A 205 -11.55 -5.86 -23.91
CA PHE A 205 -10.09 -5.97 -23.85
C PHE A 205 -9.46 -5.23 -22.65
N PRO A 206 -9.87 -3.98 -22.31
CA PRO A 206 -9.33 -3.29 -21.13
C PRO A 206 -9.62 -4.03 -19.80
N GLU A 207 -10.84 -4.54 -19.63
CA GLU A 207 -11.19 -5.34 -18.44
C GLU A 207 -10.34 -6.60 -18.32
N TYR A 208 -10.04 -7.25 -19.45
CA TYR A 208 -9.17 -8.43 -19.47
C TYR A 208 -7.74 -8.10 -19.03
N VAL A 209 -7.18 -6.96 -19.49
CA VAL A 209 -5.84 -6.51 -19.10
C VAL A 209 -5.79 -6.21 -17.60
N VAL A 210 -6.78 -5.48 -17.06
CA VAL A 210 -6.89 -5.20 -15.62
C VAL A 210 -7.02 -6.50 -14.83
N ALA A 211 -7.77 -7.48 -15.34
CA ALA A 211 -7.92 -8.74 -14.65
C ALA A 211 -6.64 -9.57 -14.60
N LEU A 212 -5.86 -9.60 -15.69
CA LEU A 212 -4.54 -10.23 -15.69
C LEU A 212 -3.56 -9.51 -14.75
N ALA A 213 -3.54 -8.17 -14.76
CA ALA A 213 -2.73 -7.38 -13.84
C ALA A 213 -3.11 -7.67 -12.38
N THR A 214 -4.39 -7.83 -12.09
CA THR A 214 -4.90 -8.18 -10.75
C THR A 214 -4.40 -9.56 -10.30
N ILE A 215 -4.26 -10.55 -11.18
CA ILE A 215 -3.72 -11.87 -10.82
C ILE A 215 -2.24 -11.79 -10.47
N VAL A 216 -1.46 -11.07 -11.30
CA VAL A 216 -0.03 -10.82 -11.02
C VAL A 216 0.09 -10.09 -9.69
N GLY A 217 -0.71 -9.05 -9.48
CA GLY A 217 -0.82 -8.34 -8.23
C GLY A 217 -1.24 -9.25 -7.06
N SER A 218 -2.13 -10.23 -7.25
CA SER A 218 -2.60 -11.12 -6.19
C SER A 218 -1.48 -12.06 -5.74
N VAL A 219 -0.66 -12.56 -6.68
CA VAL A 219 0.54 -13.34 -6.35
C VAL A 219 1.53 -12.50 -5.54
N LEU A 220 1.83 -11.28 -6.01
CA LEU A 220 2.73 -10.37 -5.31
C LEU A 220 2.19 -9.95 -3.94
N PHE A 221 0.89 -9.66 -3.84
CA PHE A 221 0.18 -9.32 -2.61
C PHE A 221 0.20 -10.46 -1.60
N THR A 222 -0.02 -11.70 -2.02
CA THR A 222 0.12 -12.87 -1.14
C THR A 222 1.52 -12.95 -0.55
N ILE A 223 2.56 -12.70 -1.36
CA ILE A 223 3.96 -12.75 -0.92
C ILE A 223 4.31 -11.57 -0.02
N PHE A 224 4.20 -10.34 -0.52
CA PHE A 224 4.59 -9.13 0.19
C PHE A 224 3.63 -8.78 1.31
N GLY A 225 2.32 -8.87 1.10
CA GLY A 225 1.32 -8.62 2.13
C GLY A 225 1.37 -9.67 3.24
N GLY A 226 1.53 -10.95 2.90
CA GLY A 226 1.63 -12.04 3.89
C GLY A 226 2.87 -11.90 4.78
N VAL A 227 4.04 -11.58 4.22
CA VAL A 227 5.23 -11.31 5.03
C VAL A 227 5.13 -9.96 5.76
N GLY A 228 4.61 -8.95 5.09
CA GLY A 228 4.49 -7.59 5.58
C GLY A 228 3.60 -7.43 6.80
N ILE A 229 2.46 -8.14 6.86
CA ILE A 229 1.51 -8.03 7.97
C ILE A 229 2.11 -8.49 9.30
N ALA A 230 3.05 -9.43 9.28
CA ALA A 230 3.80 -9.85 10.46
C ALA A 230 5.06 -8.98 10.68
N CYS A 231 5.79 -8.66 9.60
CA CYS A 231 7.04 -7.91 9.67
C CYS A 231 6.87 -6.48 10.18
N LEU A 232 5.84 -5.77 9.75
CA LEU A 232 5.61 -4.36 10.09
C LEU A 232 5.55 -4.13 11.61
N PRO A 233 4.62 -4.76 12.37
CA PRO A 233 4.54 -4.52 13.81
C PRO A 233 5.74 -5.08 14.57
N LEU A 234 6.23 -6.26 14.19
CA LEU A 234 7.37 -6.90 14.85
C LEU A 234 8.65 -6.08 14.69
N SER A 235 8.92 -5.57 13.49
CA SER A 235 10.09 -4.73 13.25
C SER A 235 10.05 -3.49 14.15
N LEU A 236 8.91 -2.78 14.23
CA LEU A 236 8.75 -1.58 15.05
C LEU A 236 9.01 -1.85 16.53
N ILE A 237 8.54 -2.99 17.05
CA ILE A 237 8.78 -3.41 18.43
C ILE A 237 10.27 -3.74 18.64
N PHE A 238 10.90 -4.47 17.72
CA PHE A 238 12.32 -4.80 17.83
C PHE A 238 13.22 -3.57 17.77
N SER A 239 12.85 -2.56 16.96
CA SER A 239 13.53 -1.27 16.90
C SER A 239 13.62 -0.61 18.28
N PHE A 240 12.54 -0.69 19.07
CA PHE A 240 12.54 -0.18 20.43
C PHE A 240 13.36 -1.05 21.39
N ILE A 241 13.25 -2.38 21.30
CA ILE A 241 13.96 -3.30 22.20
C ILE A 241 15.48 -3.21 22.00
N GLN A 242 15.92 -3.10 20.75
CA GLN A 242 17.33 -3.09 20.34
C GLN A 242 17.95 -1.69 20.34
N ARG A 243 17.22 -0.68 20.80
CA ARG A 243 17.74 0.70 20.86
C ARG A 243 19.00 0.79 21.73
N PRO A 244 19.96 1.65 21.37
CA PRO A 244 21.08 1.96 22.24
C PRO A 244 20.58 2.65 23.52
N LYS A 245 20.98 2.14 24.69
CA LYS A 245 20.48 2.60 26.01
C LYS A 245 21.35 3.67 26.67
N ALA A 246 22.56 3.93 26.16
CA ALA A 246 23.50 4.85 26.76
C ALA A 246 24.13 5.77 25.71
N VAL A 247 24.24 7.06 26.05
CA VAL A 247 25.02 8.04 25.29
C VAL A 247 26.51 7.72 25.49
N ILE A 248 27.24 7.52 24.40
CA ILE A 248 28.65 7.18 24.43
C ILE A 248 29.46 8.44 24.77
N THR A 249 30.53 8.28 25.57
CA THR A 249 31.44 9.41 25.86
C THR A 249 32.28 9.76 24.63
N ARG A 250 32.72 11.03 24.50
CA ARG A 250 33.54 11.47 23.35
C ARG A 250 34.77 10.59 23.10
N SER A 251 35.43 10.10 24.16
CA SER A 251 36.60 9.23 24.05
C SER A 251 36.26 7.84 23.50
N GLN A 252 35.13 7.27 23.89
CA GLN A 252 34.63 6.00 23.35
C GLN A 252 34.18 6.16 21.89
N TYR A 253 33.50 7.26 21.54
CA TYR A 253 33.13 7.56 20.16
C TYR A 253 34.37 7.65 19.25
N ILE A 254 35.40 8.39 19.67
CA ILE A 254 36.66 8.49 18.91
C ILE A 254 37.30 7.11 18.73
N LYS A 255 37.28 6.26 19.76
CA LYS A 255 37.85 4.90 19.70
C LYS A 255 37.09 4.02 18.69
N GLU A 256 35.77 3.96 18.78
CA GLU A 256 34.92 3.16 17.88
C GLU A 256 34.94 3.69 16.45
N ALA A 257 34.86 5.02 16.26
CA ALA A 257 34.99 5.64 14.95
C ALA A 257 36.35 5.34 14.30
N THR A 258 37.44 5.31 15.08
CA THR A 258 38.77 4.93 14.58
C THR A 258 38.82 3.45 14.19
N GLU A 259 38.16 2.57 14.93
CA GLU A 259 38.08 1.14 14.61
C GLU A 259 37.25 0.88 13.34
N LEU A 260 36.10 1.53 13.20
CA LEU A 260 35.29 1.51 11.97
C LEU A 260 36.07 2.08 10.79
N GLY A 261 36.80 3.19 10.97
CA GLY A 261 37.65 3.76 9.93
C GLY A 261 38.74 2.80 9.45
N LYS A 262 39.32 1.98 10.35
CA LYS A 262 40.27 0.92 9.97
C LYS A 262 39.59 -0.19 9.17
N LYS A 263 38.39 -0.63 9.56
CA LYS A 263 37.59 -1.61 8.81
C LYS A 263 37.23 -1.08 7.41
N ALA A 264 36.79 0.18 7.33
CA ALA A 264 36.50 0.88 6.08
C ALA A 264 37.72 0.92 5.15
N GLY A 265 38.89 1.27 5.70
CA GLY A 265 40.14 1.29 4.94
C GLY A 265 40.56 -0.09 4.43
N GLY A 266 40.35 -1.15 5.23
CA GLY A 266 40.60 -2.53 4.82
C GLY A 266 39.66 -2.98 3.70
N LEU A 267 38.37 -2.69 3.83
CA LEU A 267 37.34 -3.01 2.84
C LEU A 267 37.57 -2.27 1.52
N LYS A 268 37.92 -0.98 1.58
CA LYS A 268 38.28 -0.19 0.39
C LYS A 268 39.40 -0.84 -0.41
N LYS A 269 40.46 -1.30 0.25
CA LYS A 269 41.57 -2.02 -0.41
C LYS A 269 41.12 -3.34 -1.02
N ALA A 270 40.24 -4.08 -0.35
CA ALA A 270 39.68 -5.33 -0.89
C ALA A 270 38.84 -5.07 -2.16
N ILE A 271 38.02 -4.01 -2.16
CA ILE A 271 37.24 -3.59 -3.32
C ILE A 271 38.16 -3.15 -4.48
N GLU A 272 39.20 -2.35 -4.20
CA GLU A 272 40.19 -1.95 -5.22
C GLU A 272 40.90 -3.16 -5.84
N ALA A 273 41.27 -4.17 -5.02
CA ALA A 273 41.85 -5.42 -5.53
C ALA A 273 40.87 -6.20 -6.42
N LEU A 274 39.60 -6.28 -6.04
CA LEU A 274 38.55 -6.89 -6.87
C LEU A 274 38.32 -6.12 -8.18
N HIS A 275 38.49 -4.79 -8.15
CA HIS A 275 38.37 -3.96 -9.33
C HIS A 275 39.58 -4.15 -10.29
N GLN A 276 40.77 -4.41 -9.75
CA GLN A 276 41.93 -4.82 -10.54
C GLN A 276 41.76 -6.22 -11.14
N GLU A 277 41.21 -7.18 -10.39
CA GLU A 277 40.82 -8.50 -10.92
C GLU A 277 39.79 -8.41 -12.05
N GLU A 278 38.89 -7.41 -11.98
CA GLU A 278 37.94 -7.14 -13.04
C GLU A 278 38.65 -6.68 -14.33
N ARG A 279 39.62 -5.77 -14.19
CA ARG A 279 40.41 -5.24 -15.31
C ARG A 279 41.33 -6.29 -15.93
N SER A 280 41.81 -7.25 -15.15
CA SER A 280 42.58 -8.39 -15.66
C SER A 280 41.74 -9.48 -16.34
N GLY A 281 40.41 -9.29 -16.41
CA GLY A 281 39.49 -10.14 -17.17
C GLY A 281 39.00 -11.39 -16.43
N SER A 282 39.31 -11.55 -15.13
CA SER A 282 38.95 -12.75 -14.36
C SER A 282 37.53 -12.66 -13.77
N LYS A 283 36.51 -12.56 -14.62
CA LYS A 283 35.08 -12.48 -14.22
C LYS A 283 34.46 -13.84 -13.87
N GLY A 284 35.16 -14.63 -13.04
CA GLY A 284 34.73 -15.97 -12.61
C GLY A 284 33.68 -16.00 -11.49
N ARG A 285 33.26 -17.21 -11.08
CA ARG A 285 32.29 -17.42 -9.97
C ARG A 285 32.83 -16.98 -8.61
N LYS A 286 34.15 -17.11 -8.40
CA LYS A 286 34.85 -16.67 -7.18
C LYS A 286 34.81 -15.15 -7.03
N TRP A 287 35.11 -14.42 -8.11
CA TRP A 287 35.01 -12.95 -8.14
C TRP A 287 33.60 -12.47 -7.78
N ARG A 288 32.56 -13.02 -8.42
CA ARG A 288 31.15 -12.68 -8.10
C ARG A 288 30.79 -12.94 -6.64
N LYS A 289 31.37 -13.99 -6.01
CA LYS A 289 31.15 -14.28 -4.59
C LYS A 289 31.85 -13.26 -3.70
N ASN A 290 33.09 -12.88 -4.04
CA ASN A 290 33.86 -11.90 -3.30
C ASN A 290 33.28 -10.49 -3.40
N VAL A 291 32.80 -10.10 -4.58
CA VAL A 291 32.08 -8.82 -4.79
C VAL A 291 30.83 -8.76 -3.91
N LYS A 292 30.00 -9.80 -3.91
CA LYS A 292 28.82 -9.86 -3.04
C LYS A 292 29.16 -9.84 -1.55
N ALA A 293 30.27 -10.46 -1.16
CA ALA A 293 30.73 -10.43 0.23
C ALA A 293 31.18 -9.02 0.62
N ALA A 294 31.96 -8.35 -0.24
CA ALA A 294 32.40 -6.98 -0.03
C ALA A 294 31.21 -5.99 -0.01
N GLU A 295 30.24 -6.16 -0.91
CA GLU A 295 28.98 -5.40 -0.87
C GLU A 295 28.24 -5.59 0.46
N LYS A 296 28.10 -6.84 0.94
CA LYS A 296 27.47 -7.12 2.23
C LYS A 296 28.22 -6.46 3.40
N GLU A 297 29.54 -6.56 3.42
CA GLU A 297 30.37 -5.93 4.46
C GLU A 297 30.27 -4.40 4.43
N LEU A 298 30.17 -3.81 3.23
CA LEU A 298 29.97 -2.37 3.07
C LEU A 298 28.63 -1.93 3.68
N LEU A 299 27.55 -2.67 3.42
CA LEU A 299 26.25 -2.37 3.99
C LEU A 299 26.25 -2.45 5.52
N LEU A 300 26.90 -3.48 6.08
CA LEU A 300 27.03 -3.62 7.54
C LEU A 300 27.84 -2.47 8.14
N LEU A 301 28.89 -2.02 7.45
CA LEU A 301 29.72 -0.90 7.90
C LEU A 301 28.97 0.43 7.87
N GLU A 302 28.16 0.68 6.84
CA GLU A 302 27.27 1.85 6.76
C GLU A 302 26.25 1.86 7.91
N ASP A 303 25.64 0.71 8.20
CA ASP A 303 24.68 0.57 9.30
C ASP A 303 25.35 0.78 10.67
N ASP A 304 26.55 0.22 10.88
CA ASP A 304 27.36 0.44 12.10
C ASP A 304 27.73 1.92 12.26
N MET A 305 28.08 2.60 11.17
CA MET A 305 28.38 4.03 11.16
C MET A 305 27.15 4.86 11.52
N LYS A 306 25.99 4.55 10.92
CA LYS A 306 24.72 5.24 11.24
C LYS A 306 24.33 5.03 12.70
N ALA A 307 24.47 3.82 13.23
CA ALA A 307 24.21 3.54 14.64
C ALA A 307 25.16 4.33 15.56
N LEU A 308 26.44 4.46 15.18
CA LEU A 308 27.41 5.26 15.95
C LEU A 308 27.08 6.76 15.91
N GLU A 309 26.61 7.29 14.78
CA GLU A 309 26.14 8.67 14.64
C GLU A 309 24.88 8.94 15.47
N GLU A 310 23.93 8.00 15.50
CA GLU A 310 22.72 8.09 16.33
C GLU A 310 23.05 8.11 17.84
N MET A 311 24.09 7.38 18.26
CA MET A 311 24.54 7.34 19.67
C MET A 311 25.31 8.57 20.13
N TYR A 312 25.80 9.40 19.21
CA TYR A 312 26.53 10.63 19.53
C TYR A 312 26.07 11.79 18.61
N PRO A 313 24.90 12.41 18.89
CA PRO A 313 24.39 13.50 18.08
C PRO A 313 25.35 14.70 18.14
N GLN A 314 25.99 15.01 17.02
CA GLN A 314 26.92 16.14 16.90
C GLN A 314 26.12 17.44 16.72
N GLY A 315 26.29 18.43 17.62
CA GLY A 315 25.72 19.78 17.46
C GLY A 315 25.45 20.53 18.77
N GLU A 316 25.12 21.83 18.67
CA GLU A 316 24.83 22.73 19.82
C GLU A 316 23.61 22.31 20.67
N LYS A 317 22.77 21.38 20.20
CA LYS A 317 21.53 20.95 20.87
C LYS A 317 21.44 19.42 21.09
N ALA A 318 22.55 18.79 21.46
CA ALA A 318 22.66 17.33 21.62
C ALA A 318 21.58 16.72 22.54
N GLU A 319 21.27 17.36 23.68
CA GLU A 319 20.25 16.89 24.63
C GLU A 319 18.84 16.84 24.01
N THR A 320 18.48 17.83 23.19
CA THR A 320 17.17 17.86 22.53
C THR A 320 17.07 16.87 21.38
N LEU A 321 18.17 16.64 20.64
CA LEU A 321 18.23 15.61 19.61
C LEU A 321 18.06 14.23 20.24
N TRP A 322 18.77 13.97 21.34
CA TRP A 322 18.68 12.69 22.02
C TRP A 322 17.28 12.45 22.61
N ALA A 323 16.67 13.45 23.25
CA ALA A 323 15.28 13.35 23.70
C ALA A 323 14.30 13.03 22.56
N LEU A 324 14.50 13.62 21.37
CA LEU A 324 13.70 13.30 20.18
C LEU A 324 13.94 11.89 19.66
N THR A 325 15.18 11.39 19.66
CA THR A 325 15.46 9.99 19.28
C THR A 325 14.77 9.00 20.22
N VAL A 326 14.82 9.26 21.54
CA VAL A 326 14.14 8.43 22.55
C VAL A 326 12.64 8.46 22.36
N LEU A 327 12.06 9.63 22.11
CA LEU A 327 10.64 9.78 21.80
C LEU A 327 10.26 9.04 20.50
N GLY A 328 11.13 9.09 19.49
CA GLY A 328 10.97 8.34 18.25
C GLY A 328 10.91 6.83 18.47
N TYR A 329 11.81 6.26 19.26
CA TYR A 329 11.74 4.83 19.61
C TYR A 329 10.47 4.49 20.42
N LEU A 330 10.05 5.35 21.35
CA LEU A 330 8.79 5.13 22.09
C LEU A 330 7.57 5.16 21.15
N GLY A 331 7.57 6.09 20.19
CA GLY A 331 6.58 6.15 19.13
C GLY A 331 6.53 4.88 18.29
N LYS A 332 7.70 4.34 17.90
CA LYS A 332 7.80 3.04 17.22
C LYS A 332 7.20 1.91 18.05
N LEU A 333 7.39 1.89 19.37
CA LEU A 333 6.76 0.89 20.24
C LEU A 333 5.23 1.00 20.22
N VAL A 334 4.68 2.20 20.39
CA VAL A 334 3.23 2.42 20.39
C VAL A 334 2.62 2.02 19.05
N LEU A 335 3.22 2.46 17.94
CA LEU A 335 2.80 2.09 16.59
C LEU A 335 2.95 0.59 16.33
N GLY A 336 3.99 -0.04 16.88
CA GLY A 336 4.20 -1.48 16.81
C GLY A 336 3.13 -2.28 17.55
N ILE A 337 2.71 -1.84 18.74
CA ILE A 337 1.62 -2.46 19.50
C ILE A 337 0.27 -2.30 18.78
N ILE A 338 -0.04 -1.08 18.31
CA ILE A 338 -1.25 -0.84 17.53
C ILE A 338 -1.24 -1.68 16.26
N GLY A 339 -0.13 -1.68 15.53
CA GLY A 339 0.05 -2.50 14.34
C GLY A 339 -0.13 -3.99 14.63
N LEU A 340 0.36 -4.50 15.77
CA LEU A 340 0.21 -5.90 16.14
C LEU A 340 -1.26 -6.26 16.35
N ILE A 341 -2.02 -5.39 17.05
CA ILE A 341 -3.46 -5.58 17.25
C ILE A 341 -4.20 -5.61 15.91
N VAL A 342 -3.87 -4.68 15.01
CA VAL A 342 -4.48 -4.58 13.67
C VAL A 342 -4.14 -5.80 12.80
N SER A 343 -2.89 -6.26 12.82
CA SER A 343 -2.46 -7.48 12.12
C SER A 343 -3.19 -8.72 12.62
N VAL A 344 -3.30 -8.88 13.95
CA VAL A 344 -4.04 -10.00 14.54
C VAL A 344 -5.52 -9.94 14.16
N ALA A 345 -6.13 -8.75 14.21
CA ALA A 345 -7.52 -8.55 13.78
C ALA A 345 -7.73 -8.91 12.30
N TRP A 346 -6.80 -8.52 11.42
CA TRP A 346 -6.83 -8.90 10.00
C TRP A 346 -6.71 -10.41 9.80
N VAL A 347 -5.72 -11.06 10.41
CA VAL A 347 -5.53 -12.51 10.28
C VAL A 347 -6.76 -13.27 10.81
N ALA A 348 -7.30 -12.85 11.96
CA ALA A 348 -8.53 -13.43 12.51
C ALA A 348 -9.72 -13.23 11.55
N HIS A 349 -9.89 -12.04 10.98
CA HIS A 349 -10.95 -11.75 10.02
C HIS A 349 -10.86 -12.63 8.78
N ILE A 350 -9.66 -12.84 8.24
CA ILE A 350 -9.43 -13.72 7.07
C ILE A 350 -9.83 -15.17 7.40
N ILE A 351 -9.44 -15.67 8.57
CA ILE A 351 -9.75 -17.05 8.99
C ILE A 351 -11.26 -17.23 9.20
N ILE A 352 -11.91 -16.31 9.89
CA ILE A 352 -13.31 -16.46 10.32
C ILE A 352 -14.29 -16.18 9.16
N TYR A 353 -14.00 -15.16 8.34
CA TYR A 353 -14.93 -14.66 7.31
C TYR A 353 -14.62 -15.17 5.90
N LEU A 354 -13.35 -15.28 5.49
CA LEU A 354 -12.99 -15.63 4.11
C LEU A 354 -12.69 -17.12 3.92
N LEU A 355 -12.00 -17.76 4.86
CA LEU A 355 -11.50 -19.13 4.68
C LEU A 355 -12.56 -20.21 4.95
N ILE A 356 -13.61 -19.92 5.71
CA ILE A 356 -14.64 -20.89 6.11
C ILE A 356 -15.94 -20.56 5.37
N SER A 357 -16.49 -21.55 4.67
CA SER A 357 -17.76 -21.44 3.95
C SER A 357 -18.78 -22.45 4.51
N PRO A 358 -19.90 -22.02 5.11
CA PRO A 358 -20.34 -20.64 5.37
C PRO A 358 -19.49 -19.91 6.44
N PRO A 359 -19.41 -18.56 6.41
CA PRO A 359 -18.60 -17.80 7.37
C PRO A 359 -19.12 -17.96 8.80
N ILE A 360 -18.22 -18.14 9.77
CA ILE A 360 -18.58 -18.33 11.19
C ILE A 360 -19.21 -17.05 11.75
N SER A 361 -18.58 -15.90 11.47
CA SER A 361 -19.12 -14.59 11.82
C SER A 361 -18.60 -13.51 10.86
N PRO A 362 -19.36 -12.42 10.66
CA PRO A 362 -18.92 -11.27 9.87
C PRO A 362 -17.83 -10.42 10.54
N PHE A 363 -17.46 -10.71 11.80
CA PHE A 363 -16.43 -10.08 12.65
C PHE A 363 -16.20 -8.58 12.39
N LEU A 364 -15.14 -8.20 11.65
CA LEU A 364 -14.80 -6.79 11.43
C LEU A 364 -15.88 -6.02 10.66
N ASN A 365 -16.62 -6.69 9.77
CA ASN A 365 -17.74 -6.04 9.08
C ASN A 365 -18.80 -5.56 10.08
N GLU A 366 -19.12 -6.39 11.09
CA GLU A 366 -20.10 -6.01 12.13
C GLU A 366 -19.56 -4.90 13.03
N VAL A 367 -18.25 -4.91 13.32
CA VAL A 367 -17.60 -3.83 14.07
C VAL A 367 -17.73 -2.50 13.34
N PHE A 368 -17.47 -2.45 12.03
CA PHE A 368 -17.59 -1.22 11.25
C PHE A 368 -19.04 -0.72 11.16
N ILE A 369 -20.01 -1.61 10.98
CA ILE A 369 -21.43 -1.25 11.01
C ILE A 369 -21.82 -0.66 12.38
N LYS A 370 -21.37 -1.26 13.48
CA LYS A 370 -21.62 -0.75 14.82
C LYS A 370 -20.98 0.62 15.06
N LEU A 371 -19.78 0.85 14.54
CA LEU A 371 -19.11 2.16 14.62
C LEU A 371 -19.86 3.23 13.82
N ASP A 372 -20.36 2.91 12.62
CA ASP A 372 -21.17 3.83 11.82
C ASP A 372 -22.49 4.21 12.53
N ASN A 373 -23.08 3.29 13.30
CA ASN A 373 -24.28 3.59 14.10
C ASN A 373 -24.00 4.58 15.25
N VAL A 374 -22.76 4.66 15.75
CA VAL A 374 -22.36 5.63 16.79
C VAL A 374 -22.13 7.00 16.15
N TRP A 375 -21.37 7.02 15.06
CA TRP A 375 -21.15 8.22 14.25
C TRP A 375 -20.91 7.78 12.81
N GLY A 376 -21.72 8.26 11.86
CA GLY A 376 -21.78 7.73 10.49
C GLY A 376 -20.48 7.81 9.68
N LEU A 377 -19.46 8.53 10.15
CA LEU A 377 -18.13 8.60 9.53
C LEU A 377 -17.07 7.78 10.30
N LEU A 378 -17.39 7.24 11.48
CA LEU A 378 -16.43 6.53 12.32
C LEU A 378 -16.08 5.16 11.75
N GLY A 379 -17.08 4.40 11.29
CA GLY A 379 -16.85 3.10 10.67
C GLY A 379 -16.16 3.24 9.32
N THR A 380 -16.51 4.24 8.52
CA THR A 380 -15.82 4.52 7.24
C THR A 380 -14.35 4.95 7.46
N ALA A 381 -14.06 5.75 8.49
CA ALA A 381 -12.69 6.12 8.87
C ALA A 381 -11.90 4.91 9.41
N ALA A 382 -12.51 4.06 10.24
CA ALA A 382 -11.90 2.82 10.71
C ALA A 382 -11.61 1.86 9.55
N PHE A 383 -12.56 1.73 8.62
CA PHE A 383 -12.38 0.94 7.40
C PHE A 383 -11.24 1.48 6.53
N ALA A 384 -11.13 2.81 6.38
CA ALA A 384 -10.02 3.45 5.67
C ALA A 384 -8.67 3.13 6.32
N PHE A 385 -8.59 3.18 7.65
CA PHE A 385 -7.39 2.83 8.40
C PHE A 385 -6.98 1.36 8.18
N PHE A 386 -7.92 0.42 8.21
CA PHE A 386 -7.63 -1.00 7.96
C PHE A 386 -7.16 -1.25 6.51
N CYS A 387 -7.76 -0.59 5.52
CA CYS A 387 -7.36 -0.71 4.11
C CYS A 387 -5.97 -0.13 3.87
N PHE A 388 -5.71 1.09 4.38
CA PHE A 388 -4.41 1.73 4.25
C PHE A 388 -3.32 0.95 5.01
N TYR A 389 -3.65 0.36 6.16
CA TYR A 389 -2.73 -0.50 6.90
C TYR A 389 -2.23 -1.68 6.05
N LEU A 390 -3.10 -2.33 5.27
CA LEU A 390 -2.67 -3.42 4.38
C LEU A 390 -1.70 -2.93 3.29
N LEU A 391 -1.91 -1.75 2.72
CA LEU A 391 -0.96 -1.19 1.76
C LEU A 391 0.40 -0.94 2.40
N VAL A 392 0.41 -0.33 3.58
CA VAL A 392 1.64 -0.10 4.34
C VAL A 392 2.31 -1.43 4.68
N ALA A 393 1.54 -2.47 5.04
CA ALA A 393 2.08 -3.81 5.26
C ALA A 393 2.72 -4.38 3.98
N VAL A 394 2.09 -4.26 2.82
CA VAL A 394 2.65 -4.69 1.53
C VAL A 394 3.97 -3.97 1.23
N ILE A 395 4.02 -2.64 1.38
CA ILE A 395 5.24 -1.85 1.19
C ILE A 395 6.34 -2.31 2.16
N ALA A 396 5.99 -2.61 3.41
CA ALA A 396 6.92 -3.17 4.40
C ALA A 396 7.49 -4.53 3.95
N GLY A 397 6.60 -5.40 3.46
CA GLY A 397 6.95 -6.73 2.98
C GLY A 397 7.84 -6.69 1.75
N GLU A 398 7.57 -5.79 0.82
CA GLU A 398 8.39 -5.55 -0.38
C GLU A 398 9.82 -5.12 -0.02
N MET A 399 9.96 -4.19 0.94
CA MET A 399 11.29 -3.73 1.35
C MET A 399 12.07 -4.75 2.18
N MET A 400 11.36 -5.58 2.96
CA MET A 400 11.97 -6.68 3.70
C MET A 400 12.42 -7.81 2.77
N LEU A 401 11.55 -8.16 1.82
CA LEU A 401 11.79 -9.18 0.81
C LEU A 401 12.53 -8.55 -0.38
N GLY A 402 13.82 -8.25 -0.20
CA GLY A 402 14.75 -7.99 -1.29
C GLY A 402 14.93 -9.26 -2.15
N LEU A 403 13.91 -9.65 -2.90
CA LEU A 403 13.90 -10.90 -3.65
C LEU A 403 14.79 -10.76 -4.88
N LYS A 404 15.62 -11.78 -5.11
CA LYS A 404 16.04 -12.13 -6.47
C LYS A 404 14.98 -13.06 -7.03
N LEU A 405 13.88 -12.50 -7.54
CA LEU A 405 12.99 -13.27 -8.40
C LEU A 405 13.80 -13.76 -9.60
N VAL A 406 13.41 -14.90 -10.18
CA VAL A 406 14.20 -15.71 -11.13
C VAL A 406 14.88 -14.89 -12.25
N PHE A 407 14.34 -13.71 -12.60
CA PHE A 407 14.91 -12.81 -13.60
C PHE A 407 15.13 -11.34 -13.14
N ILE A 408 14.71 -10.94 -11.94
CA ILE A 408 14.78 -9.53 -11.49
C ILE A 408 15.30 -9.44 -10.06
N THR A 409 16.34 -8.63 -9.87
CA THR A 409 16.85 -8.26 -8.54
C THR A 409 16.09 -7.05 -8.02
N ILE A 410 15.19 -7.28 -7.06
CA ILE A 410 14.52 -6.20 -6.35
C ILE A 410 15.55 -5.57 -5.41
N HIS A 411 15.85 -4.29 -5.62
CA HIS A 411 16.72 -3.54 -4.72
C HIS A 411 15.88 -2.98 -3.57
N PRO A 412 16.23 -3.29 -2.31
CA PRO A 412 15.48 -2.78 -1.17
C PRO A 412 15.57 -1.25 -1.15
N MET A 413 14.45 -0.59 -0.87
CA MET A 413 14.40 0.86 -0.72
C MET A 413 15.14 1.26 0.57
N LYS A 414 16.11 2.16 0.45
CA LYS A 414 16.90 2.67 1.57
C LYS A 414 16.71 4.16 1.75
N TRP A 415 16.68 4.59 3.00
CA TRP A 415 16.65 6.01 3.32
C TRP A 415 17.93 6.70 2.83
N GLY A 416 17.79 7.80 2.10
CA GLY A 416 18.90 8.60 1.55
C GLY A 416 19.81 7.89 0.55
N GLY A 417 19.42 6.70 0.05
CA GLY A 417 20.32 5.82 -0.68
C GLY A 417 19.68 5.04 -1.83
N THR A 418 18.43 5.33 -2.19
CA THR A 418 17.74 4.63 -3.28
C THR A 418 17.99 5.34 -4.60
N LEU A 419 18.65 4.64 -5.53
CA LEU A 419 18.79 5.08 -6.92
C LEU A 419 17.41 5.17 -7.60
N MET A 420 17.25 6.16 -8.49
CA MET A 420 15.97 6.42 -9.15
C MET A 420 15.39 5.21 -9.91
N ASN A 421 16.24 4.41 -10.57
CA ASN A 421 15.79 3.22 -11.31
C ASN A 421 15.16 2.17 -10.38
N SER A 422 15.84 1.88 -9.26
CA SER A 422 15.34 0.96 -8.23
C SER A 422 14.07 1.49 -7.57
N PHE A 423 13.98 2.81 -7.39
CA PHE A 423 12.79 3.45 -6.86
C PHE A 423 11.59 3.24 -7.80
N LEU A 424 11.74 3.57 -9.10
CA LEU A 424 10.69 3.38 -10.11
C LEU A 424 10.22 1.93 -10.20
N PHE A 425 11.15 0.98 -10.07
CA PHE A 425 10.82 -0.44 -10.09
C PHE A 425 9.93 -0.85 -8.90
N ASN A 426 10.31 -0.43 -7.69
CA ASN A 426 9.50 -0.69 -6.50
C ASN A 426 8.13 -0.01 -6.59
N VAL A 427 8.05 1.23 -7.09
CA VAL A 427 6.76 1.91 -7.32
C VAL A 427 5.85 1.13 -8.27
N GLY A 428 6.41 0.52 -9.32
CA GLY A 428 5.65 -0.35 -10.22
C GLY A 428 5.10 -1.60 -9.52
N LEU A 429 5.87 -2.20 -8.60
CA LEU A 429 5.41 -3.33 -7.79
C LEU A 429 4.31 -2.93 -6.80
N ILE A 430 4.46 -1.78 -6.14
CA ILE A 430 3.44 -1.22 -5.22
C ILE A 430 2.13 -0.98 -5.96
N LEU A 431 2.19 -0.38 -7.15
CA LEU A 431 1.00 -0.13 -7.99
C LEU A 431 0.28 -1.44 -8.35
N LEU A 432 1.02 -2.43 -8.86
CA LEU A 432 0.45 -3.75 -9.16
C LEU A 432 -0.18 -4.42 -7.93
N CYS A 433 0.45 -4.33 -6.77
CA CYS A 433 -0.11 -4.87 -5.54
C CYS A 433 -1.35 -4.10 -5.07
N SER A 434 -1.42 -2.78 -5.31
CA SER A 434 -2.53 -1.93 -4.85
C SER A 434 -3.88 -2.39 -5.43
N ILE A 435 -3.93 -2.82 -6.70
CA ILE A 435 -5.15 -3.36 -7.33
C ILE A 435 -5.66 -4.58 -6.56
N SER A 436 -4.75 -5.48 -6.19
CA SER A 436 -5.10 -6.72 -5.50
C SER A 436 -5.42 -6.49 -4.02
N VAL A 437 -4.81 -5.49 -3.38
CA VAL A 437 -5.22 -5.02 -2.04
C VAL A 437 -6.66 -4.53 -2.10
N ILE A 438 -7.03 -3.75 -3.12
CA ILE A 438 -8.40 -3.24 -3.29
C ILE A 438 -9.38 -4.39 -3.50
N GLN A 439 -9.06 -5.33 -4.39
CA GLN A 439 -9.88 -6.52 -4.63
C GLN A 439 -10.06 -7.33 -3.34
N PHE A 440 -8.97 -7.53 -2.59
CA PHE A 440 -8.98 -8.26 -1.35
C PHE A 440 -9.83 -7.57 -0.28
N CYS A 441 -9.70 -6.25 -0.12
CA CYS A 441 -10.51 -5.46 0.79
C CYS A 441 -12.00 -5.48 0.41
N ALA A 442 -12.35 -5.33 -0.88
CA ALA A 442 -13.73 -5.42 -1.35
C ALA A 442 -14.33 -6.80 -1.01
N THR A 443 -13.56 -7.88 -1.21
CA THR A 443 -14.01 -9.24 -0.89
C THR A 443 -14.09 -9.48 0.62
N ALA A 444 -13.07 -9.07 1.39
CA ALA A 444 -13.00 -9.22 2.84
C ALA A 444 -14.09 -8.45 3.58
N PHE A 445 -14.51 -7.32 3.02
CA PHE A 445 -15.52 -6.44 3.59
C PHE A 445 -16.79 -6.37 2.74
N ALA A 446 -17.11 -7.45 2.03
CA ALA A 446 -18.26 -7.52 1.13
C ALA A 446 -19.59 -7.21 1.82
N TYR A 447 -19.73 -7.55 3.11
CA TYR A 447 -20.91 -7.23 3.90
C TYR A 447 -21.01 -5.74 4.25
N TYR A 448 -19.89 -5.13 4.68
CA TYR A 448 -19.86 -3.70 5.01
C TYR A 448 -19.98 -2.80 3.76
N SER A 449 -19.27 -3.16 2.69
CA SER A 449 -19.19 -2.42 1.42
C SER A 449 -20.25 -2.84 0.39
N GLN A 450 -21.35 -3.46 0.83
CA GLN A 450 -22.41 -3.94 -0.07
C GLN A 450 -23.00 -2.80 -0.90
N ALA A 451 -23.24 -3.09 -2.19
CA ALA A 451 -23.78 -2.15 -3.18
C ALA A 451 -22.89 -0.92 -3.45
N THR A 452 -21.57 -1.07 -3.33
CA THR A 452 -20.59 -0.10 -3.84
C THR A 452 -20.17 -0.44 -5.27
N ALA A 453 -19.65 0.55 -6.01
CA ALA A 453 -19.15 0.33 -7.36
C ALA A 453 -17.95 -0.63 -7.37
N ALA A 454 -17.07 -0.54 -6.38
CA ALA A 454 -15.95 -1.45 -6.21
C ALA A 454 -16.41 -2.92 -6.10
N GLN A 455 -17.46 -3.20 -5.31
CA GLN A 455 -17.95 -4.57 -5.12
C GLN A 455 -18.54 -5.17 -6.40
N GLU A 456 -19.19 -4.36 -7.24
CA GLU A 456 -19.71 -4.80 -8.54
C GLU A 456 -18.57 -5.23 -9.48
N ILE A 457 -17.51 -4.42 -9.55
CA ILE A 457 -16.36 -4.64 -10.43
C ILE A 457 -15.52 -5.84 -9.97
N PHE A 458 -15.11 -5.87 -8.70
CA PHE A 458 -14.19 -6.88 -8.18
C PHE A 458 -14.86 -8.20 -7.76
N GLY A 459 -16.12 -8.14 -7.33
CA GLY A 459 -16.84 -9.30 -6.82
C GLY A 459 -17.34 -10.23 -7.92
N HIS A 460 -17.89 -9.69 -9.01
CA HIS A 460 -18.62 -10.50 -10.00
C HIS A 460 -17.85 -10.79 -11.28
N THR A 461 -17.18 -9.79 -11.86
CA THR A 461 -16.53 -9.93 -13.18
C THR A 461 -15.21 -10.68 -13.10
N LEU A 462 -14.37 -10.33 -12.13
CA LEU A 462 -13.02 -10.90 -11.95
C LEU A 462 -13.04 -12.38 -11.52
N GLN A 463 -13.93 -12.73 -10.59
CA GLN A 463 -14.04 -14.10 -10.07
C GLN A 463 -14.62 -15.09 -11.09
N SER A 464 -15.21 -14.61 -12.17
CA SER A 464 -15.89 -15.44 -13.18
C SER A 464 -15.05 -15.69 -14.44
N LEU A 465 -13.84 -15.14 -14.53
CA LEU A 465 -12.92 -15.38 -15.65
C LEU A 465 -12.54 -16.85 -15.80
N ARG A 466 -12.62 -17.35 -17.04
CA ARG A 466 -12.36 -18.75 -17.36
C ARG A 466 -10.93 -19.15 -16.98
N GLY A 467 -10.79 -20.28 -16.28
CA GLY A 467 -9.53 -20.77 -15.71
C GLY A 467 -9.15 -20.12 -14.38
N ILE A 468 -9.24 -18.79 -14.28
CA ILE A 468 -8.84 -18.02 -13.09
C ILE A 468 -9.85 -18.18 -11.94
N LYS A 469 -11.13 -18.38 -12.27
CA LYS A 469 -12.22 -18.65 -11.32
C LYS A 469 -11.87 -19.68 -10.25
N TYR A 470 -11.07 -20.69 -10.57
CA TYR A 470 -10.68 -21.73 -9.61
C TYR A 470 -9.75 -21.20 -8.52
N LEU A 471 -8.83 -20.27 -8.83
CA LEU A 471 -7.92 -19.69 -7.83
C LEU A 471 -8.68 -18.93 -6.75
N TYR A 472 -9.71 -18.19 -7.16
CA TYR A 472 -10.58 -17.45 -6.25
C TYR A 472 -11.62 -18.34 -5.56
N LYS A 473 -12.20 -19.33 -6.28
CA LYS A 473 -13.15 -20.30 -5.69
C LYS A 473 -12.54 -21.11 -4.55
N TYR A 474 -11.26 -21.49 -4.67
CA TYR A 474 -10.54 -22.24 -3.64
C TYR A 474 -9.75 -21.35 -2.66
N ASN A 475 -9.95 -20.03 -2.70
CA ASN A 475 -9.29 -19.08 -1.81
C ASN A 475 -7.76 -19.24 -1.73
N VAL A 476 -7.11 -19.61 -2.84
CA VAL A 476 -5.68 -20.00 -2.88
C VAL A 476 -4.79 -18.86 -2.38
N PHE A 477 -5.08 -17.63 -2.80
CA PHE A 477 -4.32 -16.44 -2.41
C PHE A 477 -4.46 -16.11 -0.93
N GLN A 478 -5.65 -16.32 -0.35
CA GLN A 478 -5.95 -16.08 1.06
C GLN A 478 -5.27 -17.12 1.96
N TYR A 479 -5.29 -18.40 1.58
CA TYR A 479 -4.51 -19.44 2.27
C TYR A 479 -3.01 -19.13 2.22
N GLY A 480 -2.49 -18.79 1.03
CA GLY A 480 -1.08 -18.43 0.87
C GLY A 480 -0.68 -17.24 1.74
N PHE A 481 -1.54 -16.22 1.83
CA PHE A 481 -1.31 -15.02 2.63
C PHE A 481 -1.15 -15.37 4.11
N VAL A 482 -2.07 -16.16 4.67
CA VAL A 482 -2.05 -16.57 6.08
C VAL A 482 -0.85 -17.47 6.37
N ILE A 483 -0.53 -18.42 5.48
CA ILE A 483 0.63 -19.31 5.63
C ILE A 483 1.93 -18.50 5.71
N LEU A 484 2.13 -17.54 4.80
CA LEU A 484 3.32 -16.70 4.80
C LEU A 484 3.40 -15.78 6.01
N ALA A 485 2.26 -15.27 6.50
CA ALA A 485 2.21 -14.51 7.75
C ALA A 485 2.65 -15.34 8.96
N ILE A 486 2.17 -16.58 9.06
CA ILE A 486 2.54 -17.51 10.14
C ILE A 486 4.02 -17.89 10.05
N ILE A 487 4.51 -18.24 8.86
CA ILE A 487 5.93 -18.57 8.65
C ILE A 487 6.80 -17.38 9.08
N THR A 488 6.45 -16.17 8.67
CA THR A 488 7.20 -14.95 9.04
C THR A 488 7.23 -14.76 10.54
N LEU A 489 6.10 -14.91 11.22
CA LEU A 489 6.01 -14.82 12.68
C LEU A 489 6.91 -15.86 13.36
N ILE A 490 6.90 -17.11 12.89
CA ILE A 490 7.76 -18.19 13.39
C ILE A 490 9.25 -17.85 13.16
N CYS A 491 9.61 -17.35 11.98
CA CYS A 491 10.98 -16.95 11.66
C CYS A 491 11.47 -15.85 12.62
N TYR A 492 10.66 -14.84 12.91
CA TYR A 492 11.00 -13.82 13.90
C TYR A 492 11.12 -14.38 15.32
N ALA A 493 10.21 -15.26 15.74
CA ALA A 493 10.27 -15.89 17.06
C ALA A 493 11.52 -16.77 17.23
N ALA A 494 11.88 -17.55 16.20
CA ALA A 494 13.09 -18.36 16.17
C ALA A 494 14.36 -17.50 16.15
N PHE A 495 14.33 -16.36 15.48
CA PHE A 495 15.46 -15.43 15.47
C PHE A 495 15.69 -14.81 16.85
N VAL A 496 14.61 -14.45 17.56
CA VAL A 496 14.70 -13.96 18.95
C VAL A 496 15.27 -15.00 19.90
N SER A 497 14.89 -16.28 19.76
CA SER A 497 15.41 -17.34 20.64
C SER A 497 16.88 -17.70 20.38
N LEU A 498 17.37 -17.52 19.15
CA LEU A 498 18.79 -17.67 18.78
C LEU A 498 19.65 -16.44 19.12
N TRP A 499 19.03 -15.31 19.45
CA TRP A 499 19.71 -14.02 19.64
C TRP A 499 20.48 -13.90 20.96
N ASP A 500 20.32 -14.81 21.92
CA ASP A 500 20.99 -14.76 23.23
C ASP A 500 22.52 -15.05 23.17
N GLY A 501 23.15 -14.96 21.99
CA GLY A 501 24.55 -15.39 21.79
C GLY A 501 25.44 -14.63 20.80
N LYS A 502 24.95 -13.78 19.87
CA LYS A 502 25.83 -13.05 18.92
C LYS A 502 25.17 -11.80 18.32
N ARG A 503 25.85 -10.64 18.42
CA ARG A 503 25.48 -9.38 17.75
C ARG A 503 25.81 -9.41 16.26
N GLU A 504 25.15 -10.26 15.48
CA GLU A 504 25.40 -10.31 14.05
C GLU A 504 24.09 -10.44 13.26
N ASN A 505 23.88 -9.46 12.37
CA ASN A 505 22.82 -9.31 11.38
C ASN A 505 21.54 -8.60 11.85
N GLN A 506 21.55 -7.28 11.77
CA GLN A 506 20.34 -6.51 11.43
C GLN A 506 20.54 -5.91 10.04
N VAL A 507 19.88 -6.45 9.03
CA VAL A 507 19.78 -5.81 7.73
C VAL A 507 18.35 -6.04 7.26
N ALA A 508 17.54 -4.98 7.21
CA ALA A 508 16.29 -4.79 6.45
C ALA A 508 15.16 -4.08 7.22
N GLY A 509 15.23 -3.91 8.55
CA GLY A 509 14.12 -3.35 9.33
C GLY A 509 14.14 -1.83 9.58
N SER A 510 15.29 -1.16 9.46
CA SER A 510 15.48 0.20 10.02
C SER A 510 14.90 1.33 9.15
N ASN A 511 14.82 1.16 7.83
CA ASN A 511 14.52 2.27 6.91
C ASN A 511 13.03 2.57 6.71
N PHE A 512 12.10 1.64 6.99
CA PHE A 512 10.65 1.88 6.90
C PHE A 512 10.02 2.44 8.19
N GLN A 513 10.69 2.19 9.31
CA GLN A 513 10.19 2.55 10.63
C GLN A 513 10.16 4.06 10.84
N GLU A 514 11.04 4.78 10.13
CA GLU A 514 10.99 6.24 10.05
C GLU A 514 9.84 6.73 9.18
N MET A 515 9.49 6.00 8.10
CA MET A 515 8.38 6.35 7.21
C MET A 515 7.01 6.26 7.89
N ILE A 516 6.68 5.19 8.62
CA ILE A 516 5.39 5.10 9.33
C ILE A 516 5.31 6.15 10.45
N PHE A 517 6.38 6.31 11.23
CA PHE A 517 6.44 7.30 12.29
C PHE A 517 6.30 8.73 11.74
N ASP A 518 6.94 9.03 10.61
CA ASP A 518 6.81 10.32 9.94
C ASP A 518 5.44 10.50 9.28
N LEU A 519 4.84 9.47 8.67
CA LEU A 519 3.49 9.54 8.06
C LEU A 519 2.41 9.90 9.07
N PHE A 520 2.46 9.32 10.27
CA PHE A 520 1.50 9.62 11.35
C PHE A 520 1.79 10.97 12.05
N SER A 521 2.91 11.64 11.74
CA SER A 521 3.35 12.87 12.42
C SER A 521 2.97 14.19 11.72
N GLN A 522 2.35 14.20 10.53
CA GLN A 522 2.28 15.39 9.67
C GLN A 522 0.86 15.98 9.48
N VAL A 523 0.49 16.95 10.32
CA VAL A 523 -0.44 18.04 9.96
C VAL A 523 0.17 19.37 10.42
N LYS A 524 0.45 20.28 9.48
CA LYS A 524 0.93 21.66 9.75
C LYS A 524 -0.24 22.65 9.65
N PHE A 525 -0.45 23.47 10.68
CA PHE A 525 -1.35 24.63 10.67
C PHE A 525 -0.55 25.95 10.83
N PRO A 526 -1.08 27.10 10.36
CA PRO A 526 -0.34 28.36 10.22
C PRO A 526 -0.05 29.10 11.54
N GLU A 527 1.05 29.86 11.54
CA GLU A 527 1.76 30.47 12.69
C GLU A 527 1.03 31.57 13.48
N SER A 528 -0.25 31.87 13.22
CA SER A 528 -0.92 33.05 13.79
C SER A 528 -1.51 32.86 15.21
N TRP A 529 -1.13 31.81 15.94
CA TRP A 529 -1.64 31.51 17.28
C TRP A 529 -0.64 31.74 18.42
N CYS A 530 0.66 31.98 18.11
CA CYS A 530 1.69 32.19 19.14
C CYS A 530 1.78 33.63 19.67
N ASP A 531 1.11 34.61 19.05
CA ASP A 531 1.20 36.03 19.46
C ASP A 531 0.33 36.41 20.68
N ARG A 532 -0.35 35.46 21.34
CA ARG A 532 -1.32 35.75 22.41
C ARG A 532 -0.94 35.31 23.83
N VAL A 533 0.31 34.91 24.09
CA VAL A 533 0.76 34.58 25.45
C VAL A 533 2.03 35.37 25.79
N GLY A 534 1.85 36.35 26.69
CA GLY A 534 2.74 37.46 26.98
C GLY A 534 4.22 37.18 27.32
N CYS A 535 5.09 38.02 26.77
CA CYS A 535 6.39 38.33 27.34
C CYS A 535 6.23 39.25 28.56
N VAL A 536 6.74 38.82 29.71
CA VAL A 536 6.98 39.69 30.88
C VAL A 536 8.28 40.47 30.66
N ARG A 537 8.24 41.78 30.95
CA ARG A 537 9.30 42.77 30.70
C ARG A 537 10.60 42.47 31.45
N GLY A 538 11.74 42.59 30.76
CA GLY A 538 13.03 42.91 31.40
C GLY A 538 14.26 42.09 30.97
N SER A 539 14.66 42.11 29.69
CA SER A 539 16.06 41.95 29.21
C SER A 539 16.12 42.01 27.68
N PRO A 540 17.24 42.46 27.07
CA PRO A 540 17.30 42.76 25.64
C PRO A 540 17.37 41.49 24.78
N CYS A 541 16.34 41.25 23.97
CA CYS A 541 16.32 40.21 22.94
C CYS A 541 17.32 40.55 21.83
N ARG A 542 18.46 39.88 21.80
CA ARG A 542 19.37 39.85 20.64
C ARG A 542 18.94 38.66 19.77
N CYS A 543 18.40 38.93 18.58
CA CYS A 543 18.02 37.88 17.63
C CYS A 543 19.26 37.21 17.03
N PRO A 544 19.39 35.87 17.05
CA PRO A 544 20.24 35.15 16.11
C PRO A 544 19.43 34.79 14.86
N SER A 545 20.05 34.95 13.69
CA SER A 545 19.55 34.54 12.38
C SER A 545 19.10 33.08 12.36
N TRP A 546 17.87 32.82 11.93
CA TRP A 546 17.29 31.48 11.83
C TRP A 546 17.70 30.78 10.52
N SER A 547 18.68 29.88 10.61
CA SER A 547 18.82 28.73 9.71
C SER A 547 18.58 27.48 10.55
N GLY A 548 17.35 26.97 10.60
CA GLY A 548 17.06 25.84 11.48
C GLY A 548 15.60 25.43 11.50
N ARG A 549 15.36 24.29 10.86
CA ARG A 549 14.11 23.51 10.81
C ARG A 549 13.62 23.19 12.24
N SER A 550 12.45 23.68 12.65
CA SER A 550 11.79 23.27 13.89
C SER A 550 10.54 22.44 13.58
N ARG A 551 10.57 21.17 14.01
CA ARG A 551 9.48 20.18 13.98
C ARG A 551 8.83 20.16 15.36
N TRP A 552 7.53 20.37 15.44
CA TRP A 552 6.72 20.11 16.64
C TRP A 552 5.26 19.77 16.26
N TYR A 553 4.61 19.07 17.20
CA TYR A 553 3.16 19.01 17.47
C TYR A 553 2.34 17.82 16.88
N SER A 554 2.41 16.62 17.49
CA SER A 554 1.61 15.43 17.09
C SER A 554 0.41 15.04 17.97
N LEU A 555 0.10 15.72 19.08
CA LEU A 555 -1.04 15.32 19.96
C LEU A 555 -2.29 16.21 19.85
N ALA A 556 -2.18 17.39 19.24
CA ALA A 556 -3.32 18.30 19.09
C ALA A 556 -4.22 17.96 17.90
N CYS A 557 -3.74 17.20 16.90
CA CYS A 557 -4.47 17.01 15.65
C CYS A 557 -5.63 16.01 15.73
N VAL A 558 -5.50 14.96 16.54
CA VAL A 558 -6.61 14.00 16.77
C VAL A 558 -7.75 14.66 17.55
N PHE A 559 -7.43 15.50 18.54
CA PHE A 559 -8.44 16.29 19.27
C PHE A 559 -8.99 17.45 18.44
N ALA A 560 -8.18 18.13 17.61
CA ALA A 560 -8.64 19.22 16.76
C ALA A 560 -9.50 18.76 15.58
N VAL A 561 -9.29 17.55 15.05
CA VAL A 561 -10.18 16.95 14.04
C VAL A 561 -11.51 16.57 14.70
N LEU A 562 -11.49 15.96 15.89
CA LEU A 562 -12.71 15.66 16.67
C LEU A 562 -13.45 16.93 17.13
N ASP A 563 -12.74 18.01 17.46
CA ASP A 563 -13.31 19.29 17.85
C ASP A 563 -13.79 20.12 16.64
N MET A 564 -13.13 20.03 15.47
CA MET A 564 -13.67 20.59 14.22
C MET A 564 -14.96 19.88 13.80
N ILE A 565 -14.99 18.55 13.90
CA ILE A 565 -16.19 17.75 13.64
C ILE A 565 -17.34 18.14 14.59
N LYS A 566 -17.03 18.45 15.87
CA LYS A 566 -18.01 19.00 16.82
C LYS A 566 -18.41 20.44 16.50
N ALA A 567 -17.51 21.28 16.02
CA ALA A 567 -17.77 22.70 15.76
C ALA A 567 -18.58 22.96 14.47
N THR A 568 -18.55 22.06 13.49
CA THR A 568 -19.41 22.11 12.29
C THR A 568 -20.81 21.50 12.49
N ALA A 569 -21.10 20.98 13.68
CA ALA A 569 -22.38 20.37 14.04
C ALA A 569 -23.24 21.23 14.99
N VAL A 570 -22.93 22.53 15.09
CA VAL A 570 -23.79 23.56 15.71
C VAL A 570 -24.33 24.49 14.64
#